data_AF-A0A8C7EMJ4-F1
#
_entry.id   AF-A0A8C7EMJ4-F1
#
_cell.length_a   1.000
_cell.length_b   1.000
_cell.length_c   1.000
_cell.angle_alpha   90.00
_cell.angle_beta   90.00
_cell.angle_gamma   90.00
#
_symmetry.space_group_name_H-M   'P 1'
#
loop_
_entity.id
_entity.type
_entity.pdbx_description
1 polymer ?
#
loop_
_entity_poly.entity_id
_entity_poly.type
_entity_poly.pdbx_seq_one_letter_code
_entity_poly.pdbx_strand_id
1 'polypeptide(L)'
;VEAWGPFDLVYGATPPVGQACDHPPAWYLFQFHRVLQYARPSPGSRQPFFWMFVDNLVLSQDDRRVANRFLEADPVTIQDVCGQAVQDAVHVWSNIPAVRSRHSALASHDELSLLAPDRQRTKPPGQGPAKLVKNCFLPLREYFKFSTELTSSLE
;
A
#
# COMPACT_ATOMS: atom_id res chain seq x y z
N VAL A 1 7.87 -13.20 -14.25
CA VAL A 1 8.33 -12.74 -12.92
C VAL A 1 9.64 -13.43 -12.57
N GLU A 2 9.70 -14.76 -12.52
CA GLU A 2 10.93 -15.51 -12.22
C GLU A 2 12.13 -15.12 -13.11
N ALA A 3 11.90 -14.87 -14.41
CA ALA A 3 12.93 -14.44 -15.35
C ALA A 3 13.46 -13.00 -15.12
N TRP A 4 12.79 -12.19 -14.31
CA TRP A 4 13.20 -10.80 -14.03
C TRP A 4 14.20 -10.69 -12.87
N GLY A 5 14.52 -11.82 -12.23
CA GLY A 5 15.46 -11.90 -11.13
C GLY A 5 14.78 -12.03 -9.77
N PRO A 6 15.58 -12.22 -8.70
CA PRO A 6 15.06 -12.27 -7.35
C PRO A 6 14.55 -10.89 -6.93
N PHE A 7 13.49 -10.88 -6.12
CA PHE A 7 12.92 -9.67 -5.56
C PHE A 7 13.07 -9.66 -4.05
N ASP A 8 13.45 -8.52 -3.50
CA ASP A 8 13.46 -8.29 -2.05
C ASP A 8 12.19 -7.60 -1.56
N LEU A 9 11.49 -6.89 -2.45
CA LEU A 9 10.27 -6.13 -2.14
C LEU A 9 9.27 -6.23 -3.30
N VAL A 10 8.03 -6.60 -2.98
CA VAL A 10 6.89 -6.54 -3.92
C VAL A 10 5.90 -5.48 -3.45
N TYR A 11 5.68 -4.46 -4.27
CA TYR A 11 4.70 -3.40 -4.00
C TYR A 11 3.53 -3.51 -4.97
N GLY A 12 2.32 -3.44 -4.43
CA GLY A 12 1.09 -3.34 -5.20
C GLY A 12 0.18 -2.27 -4.62
N ALA A 13 -0.60 -1.62 -5.47
CA ALA A 13 -1.63 -0.70 -5.02
C ALA A 13 -2.85 -0.80 -5.92
N THR A 14 -4.02 -0.53 -5.35
CA THR A 14 -5.19 -0.25 -6.15
C THR A 14 -5.02 1.08 -6.88
N PRO A 15 -5.75 1.31 -7.98
CA PRO A 15 -5.89 2.64 -8.58
C PRO A 15 -6.31 3.71 -7.55
N PRO A 16 -5.96 4.98 -7.76
CA PRO A 16 -6.54 6.11 -7.02
C PRO A 16 -8.06 6.19 -7.22
N VAL A 17 -8.76 6.70 -6.22
CA VAL A 17 -10.22 6.96 -6.32
C VAL A 17 -10.50 7.95 -7.44
N GLY A 18 -11.49 7.64 -8.29
CA GLY A 18 -11.94 8.51 -9.38
C GLY A 18 -11.18 8.36 -10.71
N GLN A 19 -10.12 7.55 -10.74
CA GLN A 19 -9.50 7.15 -12.00
C GLN A 19 -10.34 6.04 -12.66
N ALA A 20 -10.63 6.18 -13.96
CA ALA A 20 -11.28 5.12 -14.72
C ALA A 20 -10.43 3.85 -14.64
N CYS A 21 -11.08 2.72 -14.32
CA CYS A 21 -10.42 1.44 -14.22
C CYS A 21 -11.08 0.42 -15.12
N ASP A 22 -10.25 -0.21 -15.94
CA ASP A 22 -10.67 -1.24 -16.88
C ASP A 22 -11.05 -2.55 -16.18
N HIS A 23 -10.77 -2.65 -14.87
CA HIS A 23 -10.95 -3.84 -14.06
C HIS A 23 -11.61 -3.55 -12.70
N PRO A 24 -12.39 -4.51 -12.16
CA PRO A 24 -12.95 -4.40 -10.81
C PRO A 24 -11.85 -4.25 -9.74
N PRO A 25 -12.09 -3.55 -8.62
CA PRO A 25 -11.08 -3.32 -7.57
C PRO A 25 -10.39 -4.60 -7.04
N ALA A 26 -11.16 -5.67 -6.81
CA ALA A 26 -10.63 -6.96 -6.35
C ALA A 26 -9.64 -7.61 -7.33
N TRP A 27 -9.71 -7.28 -8.62
CA TRP A 27 -8.80 -7.82 -9.63
C TRP A 27 -7.34 -7.50 -9.30
N TYR A 28 -7.06 -6.27 -8.87
CA TYR A 28 -5.70 -5.82 -8.52
C TYR A 28 -5.12 -6.61 -7.35
N LEU A 29 -5.95 -6.95 -6.35
CA LEU A 29 -5.57 -7.80 -5.23
C LEU A 29 -5.17 -9.21 -5.72
N PHE A 30 -5.99 -9.84 -6.56
CA PHE A 30 -5.69 -11.18 -7.06
C PHE A 30 -4.44 -11.21 -7.94
N GLN A 31 -4.24 -10.20 -8.78
CA GLN A 31 -3.02 -10.08 -9.58
C GLN A 31 -1.80 -9.87 -8.70
N PHE A 32 -1.90 -8.99 -7.69
CA PHE A 32 -0.84 -8.78 -6.72
C PHE A 32 -0.49 -10.10 -6.02
N HIS A 33 -1.49 -10.82 -5.49
CA HIS A 33 -1.26 -12.09 -4.82
C HIS A 33 -0.57 -13.11 -5.76
N ARG A 34 -0.98 -13.18 -7.03
CA ARG A 34 -0.34 -14.05 -8.02
C ARG A 34 1.13 -13.69 -8.24
N VAL A 35 1.45 -12.41 -8.43
CA VAL A 35 2.83 -11.93 -8.60
C VAL A 35 3.64 -12.16 -7.33
N LEU A 36 3.05 -11.94 -6.16
CA LEU A 36 3.67 -12.17 -4.86
C LEU A 36 4.12 -13.62 -4.73
N GLN A 37 3.32 -14.60 -5.14
CA GLN A 37 3.71 -16.01 -5.10
C GLN A 37 4.89 -16.33 -6.03
N TYR A 38 4.93 -15.74 -7.24
CA TYR A 38 6.07 -15.93 -8.15
C TYR A 38 7.35 -15.22 -7.71
N ALA A 39 7.23 -14.16 -6.91
CA ALA A 39 8.36 -13.40 -6.41
C ALA A 39 8.91 -13.94 -5.08
N ARG A 40 8.20 -14.88 -4.42
CA ARG A 40 8.64 -15.45 -3.14
C ARG A 40 9.97 -16.20 -3.33
N PRO A 41 10.96 -15.96 -2.46
CA PRO A 41 12.22 -16.69 -2.51
C PRO A 41 12.01 -18.17 -2.18
N SER A 42 12.95 -19.01 -2.63
CA SER A 42 12.89 -20.46 -2.39
C SER A 42 12.83 -20.79 -0.89
N PRO A 43 12.06 -21.82 -0.48
CA PRO A 43 12.02 -22.28 0.90
C PRO A 43 13.43 -22.60 1.41
N GLY A 44 13.91 -21.86 2.42
CA GLY A 44 15.27 -22.00 2.97
C GLY A 44 16.23 -20.86 2.60
N SER A 45 15.84 -19.93 1.74
CA SER A 45 16.60 -18.69 1.54
C SER A 45 16.64 -17.86 2.83
N ARG A 46 17.82 -17.31 3.16
CA ARG A 46 18.01 -16.37 4.28
C ARG A 46 17.76 -14.91 3.87
N GLN A 47 17.45 -14.67 2.60
CA GLN A 47 17.22 -13.33 2.08
C GLN A 47 15.93 -12.74 2.68
N PRO A 48 15.99 -11.54 3.27
CA PRO A 48 14.79 -10.87 3.75
C PRO A 48 13.88 -10.54 2.56
N PHE A 49 12.60 -10.90 2.67
CA PHE A 49 11.61 -10.66 1.62
C PHE A 49 10.43 -9.88 2.18
N PHE A 50 10.10 -8.78 1.53
CA PHE A 50 9.06 -7.86 1.94
C PHE A 50 7.98 -7.71 0.88
N TRP A 51 6.78 -7.37 1.32
CA TRP A 51 5.68 -7.03 0.44
C TRP A 51 4.76 -6.01 1.08
N MET A 52 4.11 -5.21 0.25
CA MET A 52 3.11 -4.25 0.68
C MET A 52 2.03 -4.12 -0.39
N PHE A 53 0.78 -4.22 0.04
CA PHE A 53 -0.39 -3.92 -0.77
C PHE A 53 -1.14 -2.72 -0.19
N VAL A 54 -1.44 -1.72 -1.01
CA VAL A 54 -2.10 -0.49 -0.61
C VAL A 54 -3.45 -0.37 -1.30
N ASP A 55 -4.53 -0.24 -0.53
CA ASP A 55 -5.85 0.10 -1.02
C ASP A 55 -6.14 1.58 -0.79
N ASN A 56 -6.51 2.27 -1.86
CA ASN A 56 -6.87 3.67 -1.86
C ASN A 56 -8.36 3.88 -1.51
N LEU A 57 -8.94 3.04 -0.66
CA LEU A 57 -10.36 3.02 -0.30
C LEU A 57 -11.28 2.68 -1.48
N VAL A 58 -10.80 1.87 -2.42
CA VAL A 58 -11.62 1.40 -3.56
C VAL A 58 -12.15 -0.02 -3.34
N LEU A 59 -11.58 -0.77 -2.40
CA LEU A 59 -12.06 -2.08 -2.03
C LEU A 59 -13.31 -1.98 -1.14
N SER A 60 -14.33 -2.78 -1.46
CA SER A 60 -15.52 -2.92 -0.63
C SER A 60 -15.21 -3.62 0.70
N GLN A 61 -16.18 -3.70 1.61
CA GLN A 61 -16.04 -4.49 2.84
C GLN A 61 -15.79 -5.97 2.55
N ASP A 62 -16.48 -6.54 1.56
CA ASP A 62 -16.30 -7.94 1.20
C ASP A 62 -14.96 -8.18 0.53
N ASP A 63 -14.51 -7.27 -0.34
CA ASP A 63 -13.18 -7.35 -0.95
C ASP A 63 -12.08 -7.29 0.10
N ARG A 64 -12.22 -6.45 1.13
CA ARG A 64 -11.26 -6.38 2.24
C ARG A 64 -11.24 -7.67 3.05
N ARG A 65 -12.40 -8.28 3.33
CA ARG A 65 -12.45 -9.59 3.99
C ARG A 65 -11.74 -10.67 3.15
N VAL A 66 -11.87 -10.60 1.83
CA VAL A 66 -11.13 -11.48 0.90
C VAL A 66 -9.62 -11.17 0.97
N ALA A 67 -9.23 -9.90 0.94
CA ALA A 67 -7.84 -9.46 1.06
C ALA A 67 -7.18 -10.00 2.33
N ASN A 68 -7.86 -9.91 3.48
CA ASN A 68 -7.31 -10.41 4.75
C ASN A 68 -7.03 -11.91 4.71
N ARG A 69 -7.91 -12.69 4.06
CA ARG A 69 -7.71 -14.14 3.91
C ARG A 69 -6.58 -14.47 2.94
N PHE A 70 -6.48 -13.76 1.82
CA PHE A 70 -5.44 -14.01 0.80
C PHE A 70 -4.05 -13.55 1.25
N LEU A 71 -3.97 -12.45 2.00
CA LEU A 71 -2.72 -11.87 2.47
C LEU A 71 -2.36 -12.31 3.89
N GLU A 72 -3.22 -13.12 4.52
CA GLU A 72 -3.04 -13.66 5.88
C GLU A 72 -2.73 -12.56 6.92
N ALA A 73 -3.31 -11.38 6.74
CA ALA A 73 -3.05 -10.20 7.56
C ALA A 73 -4.26 -9.24 7.58
N ASP A 74 -4.44 -8.54 8.69
CA ASP A 74 -5.41 -7.45 8.77
C ASP A 74 -4.83 -6.13 8.24
N PRO A 75 -5.68 -5.25 7.68
CA PRO A 75 -5.26 -3.97 7.15
C PRO A 75 -4.86 -3.02 8.26
N VAL A 76 -3.85 -2.23 7.97
CA VAL A 76 -3.47 -1.05 8.73
C VAL A 76 -4.08 0.16 8.04
N THR A 77 -5.01 0.84 8.70
CA THR A 77 -5.51 2.13 8.23
C THR A 77 -4.50 3.23 8.53
N ILE A 78 -4.02 3.93 7.50
CA ILE A 78 -3.15 5.09 7.61
C ILE A 78 -3.90 6.30 7.10
N GLN A 79 -3.90 7.38 7.88
CA GLN A 79 -4.69 8.58 7.62
C GLN A 79 -3.79 9.81 7.60
N ASP A 80 -4.15 10.77 6.75
CA ASP A 80 -3.62 12.13 6.75
C ASP A 80 -4.65 13.00 7.47
N VAL A 81 -4.28 13.59 8.59
CA VAL A 81 -5.18 14.41 9.40
C VAL A 81 -4.61 15.82 9.45
N CYS A 82 -5.40 16.80 8.98
CA CYS A 82 -5.06 18.21 9.11
C CYS A 82 -6.02 18.86 10.10
N GLY A 83 -5.53 19.16 11.31
CA GLY A 83 -6.37 19.62 12.41
C GLY A 83 -7.26 18.50 12.95
N GLN A 84 -8.59 18.63 12.80
CA GLN A 84 -9.57 17.59 13.17
C GLN A 84 -10.20 16.89 11.95
N ALA A 85 -9.83 17.28 10.72
CA ALA A 85 -10.39 16.70 9.51
C ALA A 85 -9.43 15.67 8.90
N VAL A 86 -9.96 14.48 8.58
CA VAL A 86 -9.24 13.48 7.78
C VAL A 86 -9.22 13.95 6.33
N GLN A 87 -8.03 14.24 5.81
CA GLN A 87 -7.81 14.69 4.44
C GLN A 87 -7.65 13.50 3.47
N ASP A 88 -7.05 12.43 3.95
CA ASP A 88 -6.75 11.26 3.13
C ASP A 88 -6.66 10.01 4.01
N ALA A 89 -6.95 8.85 3.44
CA ALA A 89 -6.72 7.56 4.09
C ALA A 89 -6.44 6.46 3.07
N VAL A 90 -5.73 5.44 3.53
CA VAL A 90 -5.44 4.21 2.81
C VAL A 90 -5.48 3.01 3.76
N HIS A 91 -5.81 1.83 3.24
CA HIS A 91 -5.60 0.57 3.95
C HIS A 91 -4.31 -0.07 3.43
N VAL A 92 -3.49 -0.61 4.34
CA VAL A 92 -2.20 -1.21 4.01
C VAL A 92 -2.09 -2.61 4.59
N TRP A 93 -1.77 -3.60 3.75
CA TRP A 93 -1.37 -4.92 4.17
C TRP A 93 0.13 -5.08 3.89
N SER A 94 0.90 -5.53 4.87
CA SER A 94 2.34 -5.68 4.70
C SER A 94 2.96 -6.58 5.75
N ASN A 95 4.08 -7.21 5.41
CA ASN A 95 4.98 -7.86 6.37
C ASN A 95 6.15 -6.95 6.81
N ILE A 96 6.20 -5.70 6.37
CA ILE A 96 7.27 -4.77 6.75
C ILE A 96 7.13 -4.43 8.25
N PRO A 97 8.23 -4.51 9.01
CA PRO A 97 8.23 -4.15 10.43
C PRO A 97 7.68 -2.74 10.67
N ALA A 98 7.06 -2.50 11.83
CA ALA A 98 6.52 -1.19 12.23
C ALA A 98 5.42 -0.58 11.33
N VAL A 99 4.97 -1.25 10.26
CA VAL A 99 3.77 -0.80 9.52
C VAL A 99 2.53 -0.93 10.41
N ARG A 100 2.40 -2.04 11.16
CA ARG A 100 1.26 -2.26 12.09
C ARG A 100 1.14 -1.23 13.21
N SER A 101 2.25 -0.66 13.68
CA SER A 101 2.22 0.39 14.72
C SER A 101 1.73 1.74 14.20
N ARG A 102 1.54 1.89 12.88
CA ARG A 102 1.00 3.11 12.27
C ARG A 102 -0.53 3.09 12.12
N HIS A 103 -1.19 2.09 12.70
CA HIS A 103 -2.65 1.98 12.65
C HIS A 103 -3.29 3.18 13.34
N SER A 104 -4.01 4.01 12.57
CA SER A 104 -4.83 5.09 13.12
C SER A 104 -6.17 4.52 13.56
N ALA A 105 -6.45 4.57 14.85
CA ALA A 105 -7.75 4.20 15.43
C ALA A 105 -8.81 5.30 15.29
N LEU A 106 -8.47 6.45 14.70
CA LEU A 106 -9.23 7.69 14.82
C LEU A 106 -10.44 7.82 13.89
N ALA A 107 -10.53 7.05 12.80
CA ALA A 107 -11.67 7.16 11.88
C ALA A 107 -12.50 5.88 11.88
N SER A 108 -13.79 6.06 12.07
CA SER A 108 -14.78 5.02 11.85
C SER A 108 -14.88 4.68 10.37
N HIS A 109 -15.33 3.46 10.07
CA HIS A 109 -15.54 2.99 8.70
C HIS A 109 -16.41 3.95 7.87
N ASP A 110 -17.41 4.56 8.52
CA ASP A 110 -18.39 5.42 7.88
C ASP A 110 -17.76 6.74 7.45
N GLU A 111 -16.87 7.32 8.27
CA GLU A 111 -16.10 8.51 7.92
C GLU A 111 -15.16 8.27 6.73
N LEU A 112 -14.51 7.11 6.67
CA LEU A 112 -13.64 6.75 5.55
C LEU A 112 -14.43 6.54 4.25
N SER A 113 -15.66 6.04 4.35
CA SER A 113 -16.56 5.84 3.22
C SER A 113 -17.04 7.17 2.64
N LEU A 114 -17.18 8.21 3.48
CA LEU A 114 -17.51 9.57 3.06
C LEU A 114 -16.35 10.29 2.34
N LEU A 115 -15.10 9.89 2.57
CA LEU A 115 -13.93 10.47 1.90
C LEU A 115 -13.77 10.01 0.46
N ALA A 116 -14.21 8.79 0.12
CA ALA A 116 -14.06 8.27 -1.24
C ALA A 116 -14.82 9.12 -2.30
N PRO A 117 -16.09 9.52 -2.09
CA PRO A 117 -16.79 10.44 -2.99
C PRO A 117 -16.17 11.83 -3.06
N ASP A 118 -15.69 12.39 -1.93
CA ASP A 118 -15.10 13.74 -1.92
C ASP A 118 -13.81 13.77 -2.74
N ARG A 119 -12.97 12.73 -2.63
CA ARG A 119 -11.75 12.57 -3.44
C ARG A 119 -12.01 12.53 -4.95
N GLN A 120 -13.18 12.04 -5.42
CA GLN A 120 -13.54 12.08 -6.84
C GLN A 120 -13.81 13.52 -7.33
N ARG A 121 -14.17 14.44 -6.44
CA ARG A 121 -14.62 15.79 -6.77
C ARG A 121 -13.55 16.87 -6.57
N THR A 122 -12.58 16.67 -5.66
CA THR A 122 -11.70 17.76 -5.21
C THR A 122 -10.20 17.59 -5.47
N LYS A 123 -9.69 16.42 -5.86
CA LYS A 123 -8.23 16.20 -5.91
C LYS A 123 -7.58 16.60 -7.26
N PRO A 124 -6.56 17.48 -7.28
CA PRO A 124 -5.78 17.77 -8.49
C PRO A 124 -4.95 16.54 -8.93
N PRO A 125 -4.70 16.37 -10.24
CA PRO A 125 -3.90 15.26 -10.75
C PRO A 125 -2.47 15.34 -10.21
N GLY A 126 -2.06 14.34 -9.42
CA GLY A 126 -0.68 14.19 -8.92
C GLY A 126 -0.52 14.07 -7.40
N GLN A 127 -1.52 14.37 -6.59
CA GLN A 127 -1.47 14.11 -5.14
C GLN A 127 -1.88 12.67 -4.83
N GLY A 128 -1.00 11.74 -5.20
CA GLY A 128 -1.19 10.31 -4.94
C GLY A 128 -1.08 9.96 -3.44
N PRO A 129 -1.62 8.80 -3.05
CA PRO A 129 -1.48 8.24 -1.71
C PRO A 129 -0.03 7.90 -1.31
N ALA A 130 0.93 8.10 -2.23
CA ALA A 130 2.36 7.93 -2.02
C ALA A 130 2.90 8.70 -0.79
N LYS A 131 2.32 9.87 -0.45
CA LYS A 131 2.70 10.62 0.76
C LYS A 131 2.43 9.83 2.05
N LEU A 132 1.30 9.13 2.12
CA LEU A 132 0.87 8.39 3.30
C LEU A 132 1.73 7.16 3.57
N VAL A 133 2.12 6.46 2.51
CA VAL A 133 2.83 5.18 2.62
C VAL A 133 4.35 5.33 2.56
N LYS A 134 4.89 6.49 2.18
CA LYS A 134 6.35 6.73 2.10
C LYS A 134 7.07 6.33 3.39
N ASN A 135 6.49 6.68 4.54
CA ASN A 135 7.11 6.41 5.83
C ASN A 135 7.04 4.94 6.26
N CYS A 136 6.19 4.13 5.62
CA CYS A 136 6.12 2.69 5.87
C CYS A 136 7.36 1.94 5.37
N PHE A 137 8.15 2.53 4.47
CA PHE A 137 9.39 1.94 3.96
C PHE A 137 10.63 2.32 4.78
N LEU A 138 10.53 3.24 5.74
CA LEU A 138 11.68 3.64 6.58
C LEU A 138 12.36 2.46 7.30
N PRO A 139 11.64 1.46 7.84
CA PRO A 139 12.26 0.30 8.48
C PRO A 139 13.14 -0.53 7.53
N LEU A 140 12.91 -0.45 6.22
CA LEU A 140 13.69 -1.18 5.22
C LEU A 140 15.14 -0.68 5.11
N ARG A 141 15.46 0.50 5.66
CA ARG A 141 16.83 1.04 5.70
C ARG A 141 17.80 0.17 6.50
N GLU A 142 17.29 -0.68 7.40
CA GLU A 142 18.12 -1.63 8.16
C GLU A 142 18.49 -2.87 7.33
N TYR A 143 17.77 -3.12 6.23
CA TYR A 143 17.93 -4.31 5.39
C TYR A 143 18.63 -4.01 4.06
N PHE A 144 18.51 -2.79 3.55
CA PHE A 144 19.07 -2.39 2.25
C PHE A 144 20.05 -1.24 2.36
N LYS A 145 21.04 -1.22 1.46
CA LYS A 145 21.96 -0.10 1.32
C LYS A 145 21.22 1.14 0.84
N PHE A 146 21.46 2.26 1.48
CA PHE A 146 20.93 3.57 1.08
C PHE A 146 22.08 4.41 0.53
N SER A 147 22.01 4.82 -0.75
CA SER A 147 22.94 5.81 -1.31
C SER A 147 22.28 7.18 -1.37
N THR A 148 22.96 8.20 -0.85
CA THR A 148 22.57 9.61 -0.93
C THR A 148 23.06 10.31 -2.20
N GLU A 149 23.76 9.60 -3.11
CA GLU A 149 24.42 10.20 -4.28
C GLU A 149 23.46 10.75 -5.35
N LEU A 150 22.17 10.38 -5.33
CA LEU A 150 21.24 10.83 -6.36
C LEU A 150 20.76 12.29 -6.19
N THR A 151 21.05 12.95 -5.07
CA THR A 151 20.65 14.36 -4.86
C THR A 151 21.71 15.38 -5.25
N SER A 152 22.93 14.96 -5.62
CA SER A 152 24.01 15.89 -5.98
C SER A 152 24.22 16.09 -7.49
N SER A 153 23.39 15.49 -8.34
CA SER A 153 23.48 15.63 -9.81
C SER A 153 22.49 16.63 -10.40
N LEU A 154 21.87 17.49 -9.57
CA LEU A 154 20.91 18.51 -9.99
C LEU A 154 21.26 19.92 -9.46
N GLU A 155 22.55 20.18 -9.17
CA GLU A 155 23.08 21.55 -9.06
C GLU A 155 23.80 21.96 -10.34
#